data_AF-L7FMQ8-F1
#
_entry.id   AF-L7FMQ8-F1
#
_cell.length_a   1.000
_cell.length_b   1.000
_cell.length_c   1.000
_cell.angle_alpha   90.00
_cell.angle_beta   90.00
_cell.angle_gamma   90.00
#
_symmetry.space_group_name_H-M   'P 1'
#
loop_
_entity.id
_entity.type
_entity.pdbx_description
1 polymer ?
#
loop_
_entity_poly.entity_id
_entity_poly.type
_entity_poly.pdbx_seq_one_letter_code
_entity_poly.pdbx_strand_id
1 'polypeptide(L)'
;MKKMHTNDIEKTTTVFEMEQSNVKFVPLANNICVSSMEINFNSEIEEILVDVETKEVFCVGNTSKNTMKIQFTLTTQYDKFELRILPEVVMLKPFYACEFSIYLTPKCTCQINNKICIVSKNLTTNVENMNDIIMKGVTNQSTRIDYDELIEETKLKEGGFELYIKAHTEETQLPSRR
;
A
#
# COMPACT_ATOMS: atom_id res chain seq x y z
N MET A 1 -10.69 -32.92 11.45
CA MET A 1 -11.17 -31.55 11.17
C MET A 1 -10.21 -30.76 10.26
N LYS A 2 -9.82 -31.28 9.07
CA LYS A 2 -8.75 -30.68 8.24
C LYS A 2 -9.12 -30.34 6.78
N LYS A 3 -10.41 -30.37 6.41
CA LYS A 3 -10.87 -30.14 5.03
C LYS A 3 -11.68 -28.85 4.81
N MET A 4 -12.00 -28.09 5.86
CA MET A 4 -12.86 -26.90 5.74
C MET A 4 -12.09 -25.60 5.45
N HIS A 5 -10.82 -25.48 5.85
CA HIS A 5 -10.04 -24.25 5.64
C HIS A 5 -9.47 -24.09 4.22
N THR A 6 -9.39 -25.17 3.43
CA THR A 6 -8.79 -25.13 2.10
C THR A 6 -9.75 -24.59 1.03
N ASN A 7 -11.05 -24.82 1.20
CA ASN A 7 -12.06 -24.48 0.17
C ASN A 7 -12.50 -23.00 0.17
N ASP A 8 -12.30 -22.26 1.27
CA ASP A 8 -12.67 -20.83 1.33
C ASP A 8 -11.56 -19.92 0.76
N ILE A 9 -10.28 -20.32 0.86
CA ILE A 9 -9.12 -19.60 0.30
C ILE A 9 -9.15 -19.61 -1.23
N GLU A 10 -9.67 -20.67 -1.84
CA GLU A 10 -9.74 -20.85 -3.30
C GLU A 10 -10.70 -19.87 -4.00
N LYS A 11 -11.62 -19.20 -3.28
CA LYS A 11 -12.59 -18.27 -3.90
C LYS A 11 -12.12 -16.83 -4.01
N THR A 12 -11.05 -16.45 -3.31
CA THR A 12 -10.56 -15.05 -3.26
C THR A 12 -9.11 -14.88 -3.73
N THR A 13 -8.50 -15.94 -4.24
CA THR A 13 -7.08 -15.98 -4.59
C THR A 13 -6.93 -16.24 -6.09
N THR A 14 -6.48 -15.25 -6.86
CA THR A 14 -6.18 -15.41 -8.29
C THR A 14 -4.71 -15.77 -8.46
N VAL A 15 -4.42 -17.01 -8.86
CA VAL A 15 -3.06 -17.51 -9.15
C VAL A 15 -2.97 -17.92 -10.61
N PHE A 16 -1.94 -17.48 -11.32
CA PHE A 16 -1.81 -17.67 -12.76
C PHE A 16 -0.36 -17.89 -13.21
N GLU A 17 -0.17 -18.52 -14.37
CA GLU A 17 1.13 -18.65 -15.03
C GLU A 17 1.55 -17.30 -15.62
N MET A 18 2.76 -16.83 -15.27
CA MET A 18 3.22 -15.51 -15.71
C MET A 18 3.33 -15.40 -17.24
N GLU A 19 3.79 -16.47 -17.90
CA GLU A 19 3.93 -16.52 -19.37
C GLU A 19 2.60 -16.45 -20.12
N GLN A 20 1.48 -16.79 -19.46
CA GLN A 20 0.15 -16.75 -20.04
C GLN A 20 -0.62 -15.46 -19.70
N SER A 21 0.04 -14.49 -19.05
CA SER A 21 -0.56 -13.25 -18.61
C SER A 21 -0.08 -12.05 -19.44
N ASN A 22 -0.88 -10.98 -19.46
CA ASN A 22 -0.48 -9.70 -20.06
C ASN A 22 0.25 -8.77 -19.09
N VAL A 23 0.50 -9.22 -17.86
CA VAL A 23 1.16 -8.41 -16.83
C VAL A 23 2.64 -8.30 -17.14
N LYS A 24 3.16 -7.08 -17.20
CA LYS A 24 4.59 -6.82 -17.33
C LYS A 24 5.23 -6.81 -15.95
N PHE A 25 5.95 -7.88 -15.62
CA PHE A 25 6.62 -7.99 -14.34
C PHE A 25 7.98 -7.30 -14.32
N VAL A 26 8.25 -6.58 -13.24
CA VAL A 26 9.56 -5.99 -12.94
C VAL A 26 10.28 -6.86 -11.91
N PRO A 27 11.52 -7.31 -12.17
CA PRO A 27 12.24 -8.18 -11.24
C PRO A 27 12.67 -7.43 -9.98
N LEU A 28 12.60 -8.14 -8.85
CA LEU A 28 13.17 -7.77 -7.56
C LEU A 28 14.29 -8.75 -7.18
N ALA A 29 14.89 -8.56 -6.00
CA ALA A 29 15.87 -9.51 -5.49
C ALA A 29 15.21 -10.85 -5.09
N ASN A 30 16.04 -11.90 -5.01
CA ASN A 30 15.67 -13.20 -4.45
C ASN A 30 14.57 -13.95 -5.22
N ASN A 31 14.59 -13.83 -6.55
CA ASN A 31 13.68 -14.53 -7.47
C ASN A 31 12.19 -14.16 -7.29
N ILE A 32 11.94 -12.91 -6.91
CA ILE A 32 10.62 -12.31 -6.86
C ILE A 32 10.50 -11.29 -7.99
N CYS A 33 9.32 -11.14 -8.56
CA CYS A 33 8.98 -10.03 -9.46
C CYS A 33 7.60 -9.48 -9.11
N VAL A 34 7.31 -8.27 -9.57
CA VAL A 34 6.08 -7.54 -9.20
C VAL A 34 5.47 -6.83 -10.41
N SER A 35 4.15 -6.56 -10.38
CA SER A 35 3.48 -5.80 -11.44
C SER A 35 3.91 -4.33 -11.50
N SER A 36 4.38 -3.77 -10.38
CA SER A 36 4.85 -2.39 -10.27
C SER A 36 5.88 -2.25 -9.15
N MET A 37 6.75 -1.25 -9.23
CA MET A 37 7.71 -0.91 -8.15
C MET A 37 7.06 -0.12 -6.99
N GLU A 38 5.81 0.31 -7.18
CA GLU A 38 5.02 1.00 -6.18
C GLU A 38 3.55 0.55 -6.24
N ILE A 39 2.89 0.61 -5.09
CA ILE A 39 1.43 0.47 -4.94
C ILE A 39 0.89 1.89 -4.80
N ASN A 40 0.22 2.39 -5.83
CA ASN A 40 -0.32 3.74 -5.84
C ASN A 40 -1.85 3.70 -5.78
N PHE A 41 -2.42 4.10 -4.65
CA PHE A 41 -3.87 4.16 -4.45
C PHE A 41 -4.56 5.28 -5.22
N ASN A 42 -3.78 6.21 -5.80
CA ASN A 42 -4.26 7.28 -6.68
C ASN A 42 -3.95 7.00 -8.16
N SER A 43 -3.81 5.73 -8.53
CA SER A 43 -3.54 5.32 -9.92
C SER A 43 -4.69 5.71 -10.87
N GLU A 44 -5.93 5.61 -10.39
CA GLU A 44 -7.16 5.88 -11.17
C GLU A 44 -7.96 7.10 -10.67
N ILE A 45 -7.64 7.62 -9.49
CA ILE A 45 -8.35 8.74 -8.84
C ILE A 45 -7.35 9.72 -8.21
N GLU A 46 -7.64 11.02 -8.26
CA GLU A 46 -6.74 12.05 -7.74
C GLU A 46 -6.54 11.96 -6.22
N GLU A 47 -7.62 11.72 -5.48
CA GLU A 47 -7.62 11.65 -4.01
C GLU A 47 -8.48 10.48 -3.53
N ILE A 48 -8.01 9.78 -2.50
CA ILE A 48 -8.78 8.72 -1.82
C ILE A 48 -9.58 9.30 -0.66
N LEU A 49 -10.72 8.68 -0.33
CA LEU A 49 -11.61 9.20 0.71
C LEU A 49 -11.16 8.77 2.11
N VAL A 50 -11.22 9.69 3.08
CA VAL A 50 -11.02 9.38 4.51
C VAL A 50 -12.16 8.48 5.01
N ASP A 51 -11.82 7.48 5.83
CA ASP A 51 -12.72 6.43 6.37
C ASP A 51 -13.42 5.56 5.33
N VAL A 52 -12.97 5.61 4.07
CA VAL A 52 -13.49 4.76 3.00
C VAL A 52 -12.37 3.85 2.51
N GLU A 53 -12.69 2.58 2.36
CA GLU A 53 -11.76 1.59 1.86
C GLU A 53 -11.50 1.81 0.36
N THR A 54 -10.24 1.97 -0.01
CA THR A 54 -9.77 1.98 -1.40
C THR A 54 -9.02 0.69 -1.69
N LYS A 55 -9.30 0.07 -2.84
CA LYS A 55 -8.68 -1.17 -3.28
C LYS A 55 -7.67 -0.90 -4.40
N GLU A 56 -6.48 -1.47 -4.28
CA GLU A 56 -5.50 -1.57 -5.35
C GLU A 56 -5.13 -3.05 -5.58
N VAL A 57 -4.88 -3.45 -6.84
CA VAL A 57 -4.47 -4.82 -7.18
C VAL A 57 -2.98 -4.85 -7.49
N PHE A 58 -2.24 -5.70 -6.80
CA PHE A 58 -0.80 -5.83 -6.95
C PHE A 58 -0.41 -7.29 -7.17
N CYS A 59 0.36 -7.58 -8.23
CA CYS A 59 0.78 -8.95 -8.52
C CYS A 59 2.19 -9.20 -8.00
N VAL A 60 2.40 -10.35 -7.36
CA VAL A 60 3.74 -10.86 -6.99
C VAL A 60 3.98 -12.20 -7.66
N GLY A 61 5.11 -12.33 -8.33
CA GLY A 61 5.52 -13.52 -9.07
C GLY A 61 6.75 -14.21 -8.49
N ASN A 62 6.80 -15.52 -8.67
CA ASN A 62 7.94 -16.37 -8.33
C ASN A 62 8.72 -16.74 -9.59
N THR A 63 9.94 -16.22 -9.75
CA THR A 63 10.82 -16.54 -10.88
C THR A 63 11.79 -17.68 -10.59
N SER A 64 11.71 -18.29 -9.41
CA SER A 64 12.56 -19.42 -9.02
C SER A 64 12.02 -20.75 -9.52
N LYS A 65 12.87 -21.78 -9.47
CA LYS A 65 12.48 -23.19 -9.71
C LYS A 65 11.87 -23.89 -8.49
N ASN A 66 11.73 -23.20 -7.36
CA ASN A 66 11.20 -23.75 -6.11
C ASN A 66 9.83 -23.14 -5.79
N THR A 67 9.07 -23.79 -4.90
CA THR A 67 7.83 -23.20 -4.37
C THR A 67 8.18 -22.16 -3.31
N MET A 68 7.62 -20.95 -3.45
CA MET A 68 7.84 -19.83 -2.54
C MET A 68 6.57 -19.53 -1.76
N LYS A 69 6.67 -19.42 -0.43
CA LYS A 69 5.63 -18.81 0.40
C LYS A 69 5.78 -17.30 0.34
N ILE A 70 4.72 -16.58 0.00
CA ILE A 70 4.69 -15.12 -0.10
C ILE A 70 3.68 -14.57 0.91
N GLN A 71 4.06 -13.54 1.65
CA GLN A 71 3.20 -12.81 2.59
C GLN A 71 3.66 -11.34 2.65
N PHE A 72 2.76 -10.45 3.05
CA PHE A 72 3.08 -9.04 3.27
C PHE A 72 3.24 -8.75 4.76
N THR A 73 4.12 -7.81 5.07
CA THR A 73 4.28 -7.25 6.42
C THR A 73 4.48 -5.75 6.34
N LEU A 74 4.04 -5.02 7.36
CA LEU A 74 4.31 -3.60 7.48
C LEU A 74 5.57 -3.40 8.33
N THR A 75 6.50 -2.59 7.84
CA THR A 75 7.76 -2.31 8.52
C THR A 75 7.56 -1.36 9.72
N THR A 76 6.46 -0.63 9.76
CA THR A 76 6.12 0.33 10.83
C THR A 76 4.63 0.27 11.15
N GLN A 77 4.28 0.41 12.42
CA GLN A 77 2.90 0.65 12.84
C GLN A 77 2.51 2.07 12.42
N TYR A 78 1.38 2.21 11.73
CA TYR A 78 0.88 3.48 11.25
C TYR A 78 -0.57 3.65 11.72
N ASP A 79 -0.79 4.61 12.60
CA ASP A 79 -2.12 4.91 13.15
C ASP A 79 -2.99 5.74 12.18
N LYS A 80 -2.39 6.18 11.06
CA LYS A 80 -3.05 7.05 10.06
C LYS A 80 -3.90 6.28 9.05
N PHE A 81 -3.72 4.97 8.92
CA PHE A 81 -4.49 4.15 7.99
C PHE A 81 -4.58 2.70 8.48
N GLU A 82 -5.62 2.01 8.06
CA GLU A 82 -5.74 0.57 8.18
C GLU A 82 -5.44 -0.10 6.84
N LEU A 83 -4.77 -1.25 6.89
CA LEU A 83 -4.43 -2.04 5.72
C LEU A 83 -4.96 -3.47 5.87
N ARG A 84 -5.60 -3.98 4.81
CA ARG A 84 -6.06 -5.36 4.72
C ARG A 84 -5.64 -5.93 3.38
N ILE A 85 -5.06 -7.14 3.37
CA ILE A 85 -4.49 -7.73 2.16
C ILE A 85 -5.07 -9.12 1.97
N LEU A 86 -5.56 -9.39 0.76
CA LEU A 86 -6.09 -10.70 0.37
C LEU A 86 -5.39 -11.20 -0.90
N PRO A 87 -4.87 -12.43 -0.91
CA PRO A 87 -4.74 -13.34 0.23
C PRO A 87 -3.70 -12.84 1.26
N GLU A 88 -3.82 -13.24 2.53
CA GLU A 88 -2.80 -12.92 3.55
C GLU A 88 -1.48 -13.65 3.27
N VAL A 89 -1.57 -14.87 2.72
CA VAL A 89 -0.43 -15.72 2.40
C VAL A 89 -0.76 -16.61 1.21
N VAL A 90 0.22 -16.82 0.33
CA VAL A 90 0.09 -17.71 -0.83
C VAL A 90 1.34 -18.56 -1.02
N MET A 91 1.15 -19.75 -1.58
CA MET A 91 2.23 -20.65 -1.99
C MET A 91 2.34 -20.62 -3.51
N LEU A 92 3.36 -19.95 -4.05
CA LEU A 92 3.58 -19.83 -5.48
C LEU A 92 4.47 -20.95 -6.00
N LYS A 93 3.94 -21.72 -6.94
CA LYS A 93 4.71 -22.66 -7.76
C LYS A 93 5.74 -21.91 -8.61
N PRO A 94 6.76 -22.61 -9.15
CA PRO A 94 7.72 -22.02 -10.08
C PRO A 94 7.02 -21.31 -11.24
N PHE A 95 7.39 -20.07 -11.53
CA PHE A 95 6.90 -19.28 -12.67
C PHE A 95 5.41 -18.89 -12.62
N TYR A 96 4.78 -18.96 -11.44
CA TYR A 96 3.43 -18.47 -11.18
C TYR A 96 3.46 -17.14 -10.42
N ALA A 97 2.37 -16.36 -10.57
CA ALA A 97 2.09 -15.16 -9.81
C ALA A 97 0.73 -15.22 -9.14
N CYS A 98 0.53 -14.38 -8.13
CA CYS A 98 -0.75 -14.17 -7.45
C CYS A 98 -1.13 -12.69 -7.50
N GLU A 99 -2.40 -12.41 -7.73
CA GLU A 99 -2.99 -11.09 -7.47
C GLU A 99 -3.25 -10.93 -5.98
N PHE A 100 -2.79 -9.82 -5.42
CA PHE A 100 -3.13 -9.38 -4.07
C PHE A 100 -4.05 -8.17 -4.18
N SER A 101 -5.22 -8.28 -3.57
CA SER A 101 -6.10 -7.14 -3.32
C SER A 101 -5.66 -6.46 -2.03
N ILE A 102 -5.10 -5.26 -2.16
CA ILE A 102 -4.62 -4.43 -1.06
C ILE A 102 -5.68 -3.36 -0.81
N TYR A 103 -6.21 -3.36 0.40
CA TYR A 103 -7.27 -2.46 0.83
C TYR A 103 -6.72 -1.49 1.87
N LEU A 104 -6.88 -0.21 1.61
CA LEU A 104 -6.39 0.88 2.46
C LEU A 104 -7.57 1.74 2.92
N THR A 105 -7.67 1.97 4.23
CA THR A 105 -8.66 2.88 4.81
C THR A 105 -7.94 3.98 5.60
N PRO A 106 -7.79 5.20 5.03
CA PRO A 106 -7.21 6.33 5.73
C PRO A 106 -8.08 6.78 6.91
N LYS A 107 -7.46 7.24 8.00
CA LYS A 107 -8.14 7.68 9.24
C LYS A 107 -8.10 9.19 9.46
N CYS A 108 -7.38 9.91 8.62
CA CYS A 108 -7.29 11.36 8.60
C CYS A 108 -6.86 11.82 7.21
N THR A 109 -6.95 13.13 6.98
CA THR A 109 -6.35 13.79 5.83
C THR A 109 -4.83 13.74 5.98
N CYS A 110 -4.14 13.03 5.09
CA CYS A 110 -2.69 12.82 5.11
C CYS A 110 -2.13 12.45 3.73
N GLN A 111 -0.81 12.57 3.60
CA GLN A 111 -0.05 11.93 2.52
C GLN A 111 0.55 10.61 2.98
N ILE A 112 0.23 9.54 2.26
CA ILE A 112 0.75 8.19 2.48
C ILE A 112 1.99 8.02 1.60
N ASN A 113 3.12 7.75 2.24
CA ASN A 113 4.38 7.42 1.59
C ASN A 113 5.14 6.43 2.48
N ASN A 114 4.67 5.19 2.46
CA ASN A 114 5.07 4.15 3.39
C ASN A 114 5.74 3.00 2.65
N LYS A 115 6.47 2.17 3.40
CA LYS A 115 6.99 0.91 2.86
C LYS A 115 6.16 -0.26 3.35
N ILE A 116 5.83 -1.15 2.42
CA ILE A 116 5.29 -2.47 2.70
C ILE A 116 6.30 -3.52 2.26
N CYS A 117 6.51 -4.54 3.08
CA CYS A 117 7.53 -5.55 2.85
C CYS A 117 6.91 -6.86 2.35
N ILE A 118 7.37 -7.34 1.21
CA ILE A 118 7.11 -8.68 0.69
C ILE A 118 8.11 -9.63 1.36
N VAL A 119 7.59 -10.55 2.18
CA VAL A 119 8.38 -11.64 2.77
C VAL A 119 8.21 -12.88 1.91
N SER A 120 9.33 -13.39 1.38
CA SER A 120 9.37 -14.59 0.56
C SER A 120 10.21 -15.69 1.19
N LYS A 121 9.61 -16.85 1.41
CA LYS A 121 10.29 -18.03 1.97
C LYS A 121 10.35 -19.15 0.96
N ASN A 122 11.55 -19.56 0.60
CA ASN A 122 11.77 -20.76 -0.21
C ASN A 122 11.51 -22.00 0.66
N LEU A 123 10.54 -22.83 0.29
CA LEU A 123 10.18 -24.00 1.09
C LEU A 123 11.19 -25.14 0.99
N THR A 124 11.95 -25.21 -0.11
CA THR A 124 12.96 -26.23 -0.31
C THR A 124 14.20 -25.94 0.54
N THR A 125 14.67 -24.69 0.53
CA THR A 125 15.89 -24.28 1.24
C THR A 125 15.63 -23.72 2.64
N ASN A 126 14.37 -23.41 2.98
CA ASN A 126 13.96 -22.69 4.18
C ASN A 126 14.53 -21.28 4.35
N VAL A 127 15.15 -20.71 3.30
CA VAL A 127 15.66 -19.33 3.31
C VAL A 127 14.52 -18.35 3.15
N GLU A 128 14.50 -17.33 4.01
CA GLU A 128 13.55 -16.21 3.97
C GLU A 128 14.24 -14.94 3.50
N ASN A 129 13.56 -14.17 2.66
CA ASN A 129 14.03 -12.91 2.10
C ASN A 129 12.94 -11.85 2.17
N MET A 130 13.37 -10.59 2.13
CA MET A 130 12.50 -9.42 2.23
C MET A 130 12.75 -8.48 1.05
N ASN A 131 11.67 -7.94 0.47
CA ASN A 131 11.74 -6.88 -0.52
C ASN A 131 10.72 -5.78 -0.16
N ASP A 132 11.20 -4.53 -0.04
CA ASP A 132 10.32 -3.39 0.23
C ASP A 132 9.69 -2.86 -1.06
N ILE A 133 8.41 -2.50 -0.98
CA ILE A 133 7.64 -1.79 -2.00
C ILE A 133 7.13 -0.48 -1.41
N ILE A 134 7.19 0.59 -2.20
CA ILE A 134 6.66 1.89 -1.80
C ILE A 134 5.14 1.88 -1.99
N MET A 135 4.42 2.35 -0.99
CA MET A 135 2.98 2.54 -1.00
C MET A 135 2.68 4.03 -0.95
N LYS A 136 1.90 4.53 -1.92
CA LYS A 136 1.57 5.94 -2.09
C LYS A 136 0.07 6.17 -2.08
N GLY A 137 -0.32 7.30 -1.50
CA GLY A 137 -1.71 7.74 -1.46
C GLY A 137 -1.82 9.21 -1.00
N VAL A 138 -2.81 9.94 -1.49
CA VAL A 138 -3.19 11.28 -1.04
C VAL A 138 -4.69 11.25 -0.80
N THR A 139 -5.08 11.66 0.41
CA THR A 139 -6.48 11.69 0.81
C THR A 139 -7.13 13.03 0.49
N ASN A 140 -8.46 13.03 0.34
CA ASN A 140 -9.21 14.27 0.27
C ASN A 140 -9.20 15.06 1.58
N GLN A 141 -9.45 16.36 1.47
CA GLN A 141 -9.63 17.20 2.65
C GLN A 141 -10.87 16.79 3.45
N SER A 142 -10.71 16.66 4.77
CA SER A 142 -11.76 16.26 5.72
C SER A 142 -11.63 17.02 7.03
N THR A 143 -12.59 16.83 7.95
CA THR A 143 -12.52 17.36 9.31
C THR A 143 -11.58 16.56 10.23
N ARG A 144 -11.11 15.39 9.80
CA ARG A 144 -10.16 14.54 10.53
C ARG A 144 -8.77 14.87 10.03
N ILE A 145 -8.04 15.73 10.73
CA ILE A 145 -6.75 16.24 10.28
C ILE A 145 -5.62 15.39 10.88
N ASP A 146 -4.57 15.14 10.10
CA ASP A 146 -3.32 14.58 10.63
C ASP A 146 -2.61 15.62 11.51
N TYR A 147 -2.54 15.33 12.81
CA TYR A 147 -1.91 16.22 13.79
C TYR A 147 -0.41 16.40 13.54
N ASP A 148 0.27 15.45 12.90
CA ASP A 148 1.69 15.56 12.58
C ASP A 148 1.96 16.57 11.45
N GLU A 149 0.96 16.89 10.63
CA GLU A 149 1.06 17.87 9.54
C GLU A 149 0.68 19.30 10.00
N LEU A 150 0.25 19.49 11.25
CA LEU A 150 -0.05 20.82 11.78
C LEU A 150 1.23 21.59 12.09
N ILE A 151 1.47 22.67 11.35
CA ILE A 151 2.57 23.61 11.62
C ILE A 151 2.05 24.67 12.62
N GLU A 152 2.61 24.69 13.84
CA GLU A 152 2.37 25.76 14.80
C GLU A 152 3.11 27.04 14.37
N GLU A 153 2.39 27.97 13.71
CA GLU A 153 2.93 29.32 13.47
C GLU A 153 2.75 30.18 14.73
N THR A 154 3.81 30.34 15.53
CA THR A 154 3.80 31.32 16.62
C THR A 154 4.08 32.72 16.07
N LYS A 155 3.06 33.58 15.96
CA LYS A 155 3.26 35.03 15.75
C LYS A 155 3.22 35.76 17.08
N LEU A 156 4.40 36.16 17.58
CA LEU A 156 4.49 37.14 18.66
C LEU A 156 4.04 38.51 18.14
N LYS A 157 2.88 38.99 18.62
CA LYS A 157 2.57 40.43 18.64
C LYS A 157 2.71 40.93 20.07
N GLU A 158 3.28 42.11 20.23
CA GLU A 158 3.34 42.84 21.50
C GLU A 158 1.90 43.04 22.03
N GLY A 159 1.45 42.18 22.94
CA GLY A 159 0.15 42.36 23.61
C GLY A 159 -0.66 41.10 23.94
N GLY A 160 -0.28 39.90 23.50
CA GLY A 160 -0.99 38.68 23.89
C GLY A 160 -0.70 37.48 22.99
N PHE A 161 -0.74 36.27 23.56
CA PHE A 161 -0.63 35.02 22.81
C PHE A 161 -1.97 34.69 22.14
N GLU A 162 -1.94 34.43 20.84
CA GLU A 162 -3.11 33.97 20.07
C GLU A 162 -2.65 32.79 19.19
N LEU A 163 -3.16 31.59 19.46
CA LEU A 163 -2.79 30.37 18.75
C LEU A 163 -3.60 30.26 17.45
N TYR A 164 -2.92 30.24 16.31
CA TYR A 164 -3.55 30.01 15.00
C TYR A 164 -3.14 28.63 14.47
N ILE A 165 -4.11 27.75 14.25
CA ILE A 165 -3.92 26.51 13.49
C ILE A 165 -4.22 26.82 12.03
N LYS A 166 -3.21 26.81 11.16
CA LYS A 166 -3.40 26.87 9.70
C LYS A 166 -3.33 25.47 9.12
N ALA A 167 -4.37 25.07 8.40
CA ALA A 167 -4.28 23.96 7.46
C ALA A 167 -3.51 24.43 6.21
N HIS A 168 -2.63 23.59 5.65
CA HIS A 168 -1.89 23.90 4.44
C HIS A 168 -2.88 23.99 3.25
N THR A 169 -3.13 25.20 2.77
CA THR A 169 -3.86 25.43 1.50
C THR A 169 -2.86 25.84 0.43
N GLU A 170 -2.67 25.03 -0.59
CA GLU A 170 -2.07 25.50 -1.84
C GLU A 170 -3.05 26.46 -2.51
N GLU A 171 -2.74 27.76 -2.47
CA GLU A 171 -3.50 28.80 -3.17
C GLU A 171 -3.33 28.59 -4.69
N THR A 172 -4.39 28.11 -5.34
CA THR A 172 -4.52 28.27 -6.79
C THR A 172 -4.74 29.76 -7.07
N GLN A 173 -3.75 30.44 -7.65
CA GLN A 173 -3.85 31.84 -8.04
C GLN A 173 -5.00 32.03 -9.05
N LEU A 174 -6.07 32.70 -8.63
CA LEU A 174 -7.05 33.30 -9.56
C LEU A 174 -6.39 34.47 -10.30
N PRO A 175 -6.55 34.58 -11.63
CA PRO A 175 -5.95 35.67 -12.39
C PRO A 175 -6.59 37.00 -11.99
N SER A 176 -5.77 37.94 -11.56
CA SER A 176 -6.14 39.33 -11.30
C SER A 176 -6.54 40.01 -12.61
N ARG A 177 -7.83 40.33 -12.77
CA ARG A 177 -8.29 41.30 -13.77
C ARG A 177 -7.89 42.71 -13.33
N ARG A 178 -6.94 43.32 -14.02
CA ARG A 178 -6.91 44.75 -14.33
C ARG A 178 -6.36 44.95 -15.73
#